data_AF-A0A7T0C3N0-F1
#
_entry.id   AF-A0A7T0C3N0-F1
#
_cell.length_a   1.000
_cell.length_b   1.000
_cell.length_c   1.000
_cell.angle_alpha   90.00
_cell.angle_beta   90.00
_cell.angle_gamma   90.00
#
_symmetry.space_group_name_H-M   'P 1'
#
loop_
_entity.id
_entity.type
_entity.pdbx_description
1 polymer ?
#
loop_
_entity_poly.entity_id
_entity_poly.type
_entity_poly.pdbx_seq_one_letter_code
_entity_poly.pdbx_strand_id
1 'polypeptide(L)'
;MCHHSPANFAAALFQKPFYVAFINIFRFFDNPLGILRRYVLGKGKYPAVCSVRTPVGRQEITLYDFADMITAVECFGKLDYKAPADISCVVDFGSNIGISALYFLTRNRNVRVYLYEPLPQNIERLKKNLQGYEDRYELHPVAVGLEAARATFGFESTGRYGGLNKENLPNSFDVEVRDSSEILDGVLLKHPRVNILKIDVEGLEDALLERLTPEQLSRIDSICAETDAGPAIDGFRQTRYGAIARYSK
;
A
#
# COMPACT_ATOMS: atom_id res chain seq x y z
N MET A 1 1.54 9.54 12.75
CA MET A 1 0.44 9.81 13.70
C MET A 1 -0.57 10.77 13.08
N CYS A 2 -1.67 10.25 12.51
CA CYS A 2 -2.82 11.07 12.13
C CYS A 2 -3.98 10.72 13.07
N HIS A 3 -3.99 11.29 14.27
CA HIS A 3 -5.18 11.25 15.12
C HIS A 3 -6.25 12.08 14.42
N HIS A 4 -7.33 11.44 13.95
CA HIS A 4 -8.53 12.12 13.49
C HIS A 4 -9.23 12.79 14.69
N SER A 5 -8.68 13.91 15.15
CA SER A 5 -9.40 14.84 16.02
C SER A 5 -10.48 15.55 15.20
N PRO A 6 -11.56 16.07 15.84
CA PRO A 6 -12.59 16.85 15.16
C PRO A 6 -12.02 18.02 14.33
N ALA A 7 -10.89 18.59 14.74
CA ALA A 7 -10.20 19.66 14.01
C ALA A 7 -9.56 19.16 12.70
N ASN A 8 -9.04 17.93 12.68
CA ASN A 8 -8.48 17.31 11.47
C ASN A 8 -9.58 16.89 10.48
N PHE A 9 -10.78 16.57 10.98
CA PHE A 9 -11.94 16.28 10.12
C PHE A 9 -12.42 17.53 9.36
N ALA A 10 -12.51 18.69 10.04
CA ALA A 10 -12.90 19.94 9.40
C ALA A 10 -11.90 20.38 8.31
N ALA A 11 -10.59 20.21 8.54
CA ALA A 11 -9.56 20.46 7.52
C ALA A 11 -9.65 19.47 6.34
N ALA A 12 -9.98 18.20 6.60
CA ALA A 12 -10.15 17.18 5.56
C ALA A 12 -11.34 17.47 4.62
N LEU A 13 -12.40 18.13 5.09
CA LEU A 13 -13.54 18.55 4.25
C LEU A 13 -13.15 19.52 3.13
N PHE A 14 -11.99 20.17 3.20
CA PHE A 14 -11.51 21.08 2.15
C PHE A 14 -10.49 20.42 1.21
N GLN A 15 -10.12 19.17 1.45
CA GLN A 15 -9.16 18.47 0.61
C GLN A 15 -9.84 17.64 -0.48
N LYS A 16 -9.37 17.77 -1.72
CA LYS A 16 -9.86 17.02 -2.89
C LYS A 16 -9.99 15.49 -2.65
N PRO A 17 -9.06 14.80 -1.96
CA PRO A 17 -9.18 13.37 -1.69
C PRO A 17 -10.43 12.99 -0.88
N PHE A 18 -10.92 13.87 0.00
CA PHE A 18 -12.13 13.59 0.78
C PHE A 18 -13.37 13.44 -0.10
N TYR A 19 -13.59 14.36 -1.04
CA TYR A 19 -14.75 14.30 -1.94
C TYR A 19 -14.67 13.13 -2.91
N VAL A 20 -13.47 12.84 -3.40
CA VAL A 20 -13.23 11.66 -4.25
C VAL A 20 -13.57 10.39 -3.48
N ALA A 21 -13.08 10.27 -2.24
CA ALA A 21 -13.44 9.16 -1.36
C ALA A 21 -14.93 9.05 -1.12
N PHE A 22 -15.60 10.15 -0.78
CA PHE A 22 -17.04 10.16 -0.53
C PHE A 22 -17.82 9.63 -1.74
N ILE A 23 -17.56 10.16 -2.94
CA ILE A 23 -18.22 9.71 -4.18
C ILE A 23 -17.95 8.22 -4.43
N ASN A 24 -16.68 7.81 -4.31
CA ASN A 24 -16.27 6.45 -4.60
C ASN A 24 -16.74 5.43 -3.56
N ILE A 25 -16.95 5.85 -2.30
CA ILE A 25 -17.57 5.02 -1.27
C ILE A 25 -18.97 4.60 -1.71
N PHE A 26 -19.82 5.55 -2.12
CA PHE A 26 -21.16 5.24 -2.64
C PHE A 26 -21.14 4.48 -3.97
N ARG A 27 -20.11 4.72 -4.79
CA ARG A 27 -19.99 4.07 -6.10
C ARG A 27 -19.55 2.62 -6.01
N PHE A 28 -18.58 2.31 -5.15
CA PHE A 28 -17.88 1.03 -5.19
C PHE A 28 -18.17 0.12 -3.99
N PHE A 29 -18.46 0.66 -2.80
CA PHE A 29 -18.72 -0.19 -1.65
C PHE A 29 -20.21 -0.55 -1.56
N ASP A 30 -20.50 -1.82 -1.24
CA ASP A 30 -21.90 -2.28 -1.20
C ASP A 30 -22.68 -1.75 0.02
N ASN A 31 -21.99 -1.35 1.10
CA ASN A 31 -22.58 -0.73 2.28
C ASN A 31 -21.93 0.63 2.59
N PRO A 32 -22.19 1.68 1.79
CA PRO A 32 -21.47 2.95 1.89
C PRO A 32 -21.70 3.67 3.22
N LEU A 33 -22.90 3.59 3.80
CA LEU A 33 -23.17 4.18 5.12
C LEU A 33 -22.39 3.47 6.24
N GLY A 34 -22.24 2.14 6.15
CA GLY A 34 -21.40 1.36 7.04
C GLY A 34 -19.92 1.74 6.93
N ILE A 35 -19.44 1.96 5.70
CA ILE A 35 -18.07 2.43 5.44
C ILE A 35 -17.87 3.83 6.03
N LEU A 36 -18.75 4.80 5.75
CA LEU A 36 -18.66 6.15 6.31
C LEU A 36 -18.68 6.13 7.83
N ARG A 37 -19.56 5.34 8.46
CA ARG A 37 -19.61 5.21 9.92
C ARG A 37 -18.26 4.72 10.49
N ARG A 38 -17.59 3.78 9.82
CA ARG A 38 -16.28 3.29 10.26
C ARG A 38 -15.18 4.31 9.99
N TYR A 39 -15.07 4.76 8.74
CA TYR A 39 -14.01 5.65 8.25
C TYR A 39 -14.06 7.06 8.86
N VAL A 40 -15.24 7.69 8.86
CA VAL A 40 -15.41 9.08 9.33
C VAL A 40 -15.57 9.16 10.84
N LEU A 41 -16.38 8.28 11.44
CA LEU A 41 -16.70 8.37 12.87
C LEU A 41 -15.81 7.47 13.74
N GLY A 42 -14.94 6.65 13.15
CA GLY A 42 -14.15 5.65 13.89
C GLY A 42 -15.00 4.57 14.56
N LYS A 43 -16.27 4.42 14.18
CA LYS A 43 -17.24 3.56 14.89
C LYS A 43 -17.44 2.22 14.17
N GLY A 44 -17.00 1.14 14.81
CA GLY A 44 -17.23 -0.22 14.33
C GLY A 44 -16.70 -1.27 15.30
N LYS A 45 -17.09 -2.52 15.07
CA LYS A 45 -16.43 -3.68 15.66
C LYS A 45 -15.59 -4.34 14.56
N TYR A 46 -14.45 -4.89 14.97
CA TYR A 46 -13.54 -5.63 14.12
C TYR A 46 -13.25 -7.02 14.75
N PRO A 47 -12.93 -8.05 13.95
CA PRO A 47 -12.83 -8.03 12.50
C PRO A 47 -14.20 -7.80 11.81
N ALA A 48 -14.17 -7.21 10.62
CA ALA A 48 -15.35 -6.95 9.79
C ALA A 48 -15.04 -7.23 8.33
N VAL A 49 -16.03 -7.72 7.58
CA VAL A 49 -15.90 -7.88 6.13
C VAL A 49 -16.62 -6.72 5.46
N CYS A 50 -15.97 -6.08 4.49
CA CYS A 50 -16.62 -5.18 3.55
C CYS A 50 -16.50 -5.72 2.13
N SER A 51 -17.42 -5.33 1.25
CA SER A 51 -17.39 -5.68 -0.16
C SER A 51 -17.22 -4.45 -1.02
N VAL A 52 -16.38 -4.57 -2.04
CA VAL A 52 -16.07 -3.50 -2.99
C VAL A 52 -16.18 -4.01 -4.43
N ARG A 53 -16.79 -3.21 -5.30
CA ARG A 53 -16.87 -3.47 -6.75
C ARG A 53 -15.61 -3.00 -7.44
N THR A 54 -15.01 -3.89 -8.21
CA THR A 54 -13.78 -3.65 -8.97
C THR A 54 -14.00 -3.99 -10.45
N PRO A 55 -13.10 -3.58 -11.35
CA PRO A 55 -13.16 -3.99 -12.76
C PRO A 55 -13.28 -5.50 -13.01
N VAL A 56 -12.76 -6.35 -12.11
CA VAL A 56 -12.84 -7.81 -12.24
C VAL A 56 -14.01 -8.44 -11.47
N GLY A 57 -14.86 -7.63 -10.85
CA GLY A 57 -16.04 -8.06 -10.10
C GLY A 57 -16.05 -7.61 -8.64
N ARG A 58 -17.02 -8.12 -7.87
CA ARG A 58 -17.12 -7.86 -6.43
C ARG A 58 -16.02 -8.61 -5.69
N GLN A 59 -15.35 -7.91 -4.77
CA GLN A 59 -14.29 -8.44 -3.91
C GLN A 59 -14.68 -8.22 -2.45
N GLU A 60 -14.22 -9.12 -1.58
CA GLU A 60 -14.38 -8.98 -0.14
C GLU A 60 -13.04 -8.63 0.50
N ILE A 61 -13.08 -7.79 1.54
CA ILE A 61 -11.92 -7.38 2.31
C ILE A 61 -12.22 -7.67 3.77
N THR A 62 -11.38 -8.46 4.42
CA THR A 62 -11.40 -8.62 5.88
C THR A 62 -10.56 -7.50 6.50
N LEU A 63 -11.22 -6.67 7.30
CA LEU A 63 -10.63 -5.60 8.10
C LEU A 63 -10.50 -6.08 9.55
N TYR A 64 -9.33 -6.00 10.14
CA TYR A 64 -9.01 -6.41 11.51
C TYR A 64 -9.02 -5.25 12.49
N ASP A 65 -8.85 -4.03 12.01
CA ASP A 65 -8.96 -2.81 12.82
C ASP A 65 -9.41 -1.58 12.00
N PHE A 66 -9.35 -0.40 12.64
CA PHE A 66 -9.70 0.87 12.01
C PHE A 66 -8.70 1.33 10.95
N ALA A 67 -7.41 1.00 11.10
CA ALA A 67 -6.40 1.36 10.13
C ALA A 67 -6.62 0.61 8.81
N ASP A 68 -7.03 -0.66 8.87
CA ASP A 68 -7.42 -1.41 7.67
C ASP A 68 -8.58 -0.75 6.92
N MET A 69 -9.56 -0.19 7.64
CA MET A 69 -10.64 0.58 7.03
C MET A 69 -10.11 1.83 6.33
N ILE A 70 -9.15 2.53 6.93
CA ILE A 70 -8.49 3.68 6.31
C ILE A 70 -7.82 3.24 5.00
N THR A 71 -7.01 2.18 5.01
CA THR A 71 -6.31 1.67 3.83
C THR A 71 -7.27 1.20 2.73
N ALA A 72 -8.40 0.58 3.09
CA ALA A 72 -9.44 0.22 2.13
C ALA A 72 -10.03 1.46 1.44
N VAL A 73 -10.31 2.52 2.19
CA VAL A 73 -10.79 3.79 1.63
C VAL A 73 -9.69 4.51 0.86
N GLU A 74 -8.42 4.42 1.24
CA GLU A 74 -7.29 5.00 0.48
C GLU A 74 -7.17 4.35 -0.89
N CYS A 75 -7.18 3.02 -0.93
CA CYS A 75 -7.06 2.27 -2.19
C CYS A 75 -8.29 2.45 -3.09
N PHE A 76 -9.50 2.19 -2.58
CA PHE A 76 -10.71 2.12 -3.41
C PHE A 76 -11.57 3.39 -3.41
N GLY A 77 -11.46 4.19 -2.36
CA GLY A 77 -12.19 5.46 -2.19
C GLY A 77 -11.41 6.65 -2.76
N LYS A 78 -10.32 7.04 -2.10
CA LYS A 78 -9.47 8.17 -2.51
C LYS A 78 -8.73 7.88 -3.81
N LEU A 79 -8.47 6.60 -4.09
CA LEU A 79 -7.62 6.14 -5.19
C LEU A 79 -6.18 6.66 -5.01
N ASP A 80 -5.64 6.52 -3.81
CA ASP A 80 -4.30 6.99 -3.42
C ASP A 80 -3.20 6.36 -4.27
N TYR A 81 -3.41 5.12 -4.72
CA TYR A 81 -2.54 4.37 -5.63
C TYR A 81 -3.15 4.22 -7.03
N LYS A 82 -3.84 5.26 -7.54
CA LYS A 82 -4.58 5.20 -8.81
C LYS A 82 -3.76 4.53 -9.93
N ALA A 83 -4.29 3.41 -10.43
CA ALA A 83 -3.65 2.63 -11.47
C ALA A 83 -4.37 2.72 -12.82
N PRO A 84 -3.64 2.70 -13.96
CA PRO A 84 -4.21 2.47 -15.28
C PRO A 84 -4.95 1.13 -15.39
N ALA A 85 -5.85 1.01 -16.38
CA ALA A 85 -6.62 -0.22 -16.57
C ALA A 85 -5.79 -1.37 -17.16
N ASP A 86 -4.71 -1.06 -17.86
CA ASP A 86 -3.85 -1.96 -18.63
C ASP A 86 -2.52 -2.29 -17.96
N ILE A 87 -2.40 -2.08 -16.65
CA ILE A 87 -1.21 -2.49 -15.89
C ILE A 87 -0.98 -4.00 -15.97
N SER A 88 0.28 -4.40 -15.94
CA SER A 88 0.72 -5.79 -16.08
C SER A 88 1.66 -6.24 -14.95
N CYS A 89 2.44 -5.33 -14.39
CA CYS A 89 3.40 -5.62 -13.32
C CYS A 89 3.36 -4.52 -12.25
N VAL A 90 3.24 -4.94 -10.99
CA VAL A 90 3.30 -4.05 -9.81
C VAL A 90 4.26 -4.63 -8.78
N VAL A 91 5.04 -3.76 -8.15
CA VAL A 91 5.86 -4.07 -6.98
C VAL A 91 5.30 -3.29 -5.79
N ASP A 92 4.97 -4.00 -4.70
CA ASP A 92 4.33 -3.46 -3.51
C ASP A 92 5.24 -3.69 -2.29
N PHE A 93 5.98 -2.65 -1.90
CA PHE A 93 6.77 -2.65 -0.67
C PHE A 93 5.90 -2.21 0.51
N GLY A 94 5.85 -3.08 1.52
CA GLY A 94 4.96 -2.98 2.68
C GLY A 94 3.52 -3.32 2.34
N SER A 95 3.31 -4.55 1.88
CA SER A 95 1.99 -5.01 1.43
C SER A 95 0.99 -5.19 2.57
N ASN A 96 1.44 -5.20 3.84
CA ASN A 96 0.62 -5.29 5.04
C ASN A 96 -0.39 -6.45 4.93
N ILE A 97 -1.67 -6.24 5.24
CA ILE A 97 -2.73 -7.25 5.12
C ILE A 97 -3.26 -7.43 3.68
N GLY A 98 -2.57 -6.91 2.66
CA GLY A 98 -2.87 -7.16 1.25
C GLY A 98 -3.96 -6.30 0.61
N ILE A 99 -4.39 -5.20 1.23
CA ILE A 99 -5.47 -4.35 0.67
C ILE A 99 -5.02 -3.63 -0.62
N SER A 100 -3.81 -3.08 -0.64
CA SER A 100 -3.21 -2.47 -1.85
C SER A 100 -3.01 -3.51 -2.95
N ALA A 101 -2.48 -4.67 -2.59
CA ALA A 101 -2.34 -5.82 -3.49
C ALA A 101 -3.66 -6.21 -4.14
N LEU A 102 -4.74 -6.34 -3.35
CA LEU A 102 -6.08 -6.63 -3.87
C LEU A 102 -6.56 -5.52 -4.81
N TYR A 103 -6.30 -4.25 -4.48
CA TYR A 103 -6.62 -3.14 -5.37
C TYR A 103 -5.93 -3.27 -6.74
N PHE A 104 -4.63 -3.57 -6.77
CA PHE A 104 -3.88 -3.74 -8.01
C PHE A 104 -4.35 -4.98 -8.79
N LEU A 105 -4.43 -6.14 -8.13
CA LEU A 105 -4.86 -7.42 -8.70
C LEU A 105 -6.26 -7.38 -9.34
N THR A 106 -7.05 -6.39 -8.96
CA THR A 106 -8.44 -6.22 -9.40
C THR A 106 -8.62 -5.13 -10.45
N ARG A 107 -7.55 -4.47 -10.91
CA ARG A 107 -7.63 -3.51 -12.03
C ARG A 107 -7.92 -4.22 -13.35
N ASN A 108 -7.34 -5.40 -13.56
CA ASN A 108 -7.61 -6.29 -14.68
C ASN A 108 -7.24 -7.74 -14.32
N ARG A 109 -7.40 -8.67 -15.27
CA ARG A 109 -7.17 -10.11 -15.05
C ARG A 109 -5.71 -10.55 -15.23
N ASN A 110 -4.84 -9.71 -15.79
CA ASN A 110 -3.52 -10.08 -16.27
C ASN A 110 -2.38 -9.56 -15.40
N VAL A 111 -2.64 -8.61 -14.51
CA VAL A 111 -1.62 -8.03 -13.62
C VAL A 111 -1.00 -9.10 -12.72
N ARG A 112 0.34 -9.05 -12.62
CA ARG A 112 1.14 -9.78 -11.64
C ARG A 112 1.69 -8.81 -10.61
N VAL A 113 1.64 -9.20 -9.33
CA VAL A 113 2.05 -8.33 -8.22
C VAL A 113 3.12 -9.01 -7.36
N TYR A 114 4.21 -8.29 -7.08
CA TYR A 114 5.28 -8.73 -6.20
C TYR A 114 5.09 -8.05 -4.83
N LEU A 115 4.87 -8.86 -3.79
CA LEU A 115 4.45 -8.41 -2.46
C LEU A 115 5.57 -8.63 -1.45
N TYR A 116 5.88 -7.60 -0.67
CA TYR A 116 6.91 -7.65 0.37
C TYR A 116 6.30 -7.19 1.69
N GLU A 117 6.20 -8.12 2.63
CA GLU A 117 5.66 -7.87 3.97
C GLU A 117 6.42 -8.71 4.99
N PRO A 118 7.06 -8.10 6.00
CA PRO A 118 7.84 -8.85 6.98
C PRO A 118 7.00 -9.51 8.06
N LEU A 119 5.87 -8.94 8.48
CA LEU A 119 5.19 -9.35 9.72
C LEU A 119 4.37 -10.63 9.52
N PRO A 120 4.67 -11.75 10.22
CA PRO A 120 3.97 -13.02 10.04
C PRO A 120 2.45 -12.91 10.21
N GLN A 121 1.99 -12.10 11.18
CA GLN A 121 0.57 -11.84 11.39
C GLN A 121 -0.09 -11.18 10.17
N ASN A 122 0.57 -10.21 9.54
CA ASN A 122 0.05 -9.52 8.36
C ASN A 122 0.06 -10.44 7.14
N ILE A 123 1.11 -11.26 6.97
CA ILE A 123 1.20 -12.27 5.90
C ILE A 123 -0.01 -13.21 5.94
N GLU A 124 -0.39 -13.73 7.12
CA GLU A 124 -1.55 -14.62 7.22
C GLU A 124 -2.87 -13.91 6.86
N ARG A 125 -3.02 -12.64 7.26
CA ARG A 125 -4.17 -11.81 6.89
C ARG A 125 -4.19 -11.48 5.39
N LEU A 126 -3.03 -11.20 4.80
CA LEU A 126 -2.83 -10.95 3.38
C LEU A 126 -3.25 -12.16 2.55
N LYS A 127 -2.78 -13.37 2.90
CA LYS A 127 -3.19 -14.60 2.21
C LYS A 127 -4.71 -14.77 2.22
N LYS A 128 -5.37 -14.47 3.34
CA LYS A 128 -6.84 -14.52 3.44
C LYS A 128 -7.53 -13.49 2.53
N ASN A 129 -7.03 -12.26 2.49
CA ASN A 129 -7.60 -11.21 1.64
C ASN A 129 -7.33 -11.43 0.14
N LEU A 130 -6.29 -12.19 -0.21
CA LEU A 130 -5.91 -12.48 -1.59
C LEU A 130 -6.29 -13.89 -2.05
N GLN A 131 -7.16 -14.57 -1.30
CA GLN A 131 -7.61 -15.91 -1.67
C GLN A 131 -8.23 -15.91 -3.09
N GLY A 132 -7.76 -16.83 -3.93
CA GLY A 132 -8.16 -16.93 -5.35
C GLY A 132 -7.30 -16.11 -6.32
N TYR A 133 -6.25 -15.45 -5.84
CA TYR A 133 -5.28 -14.70 -6.66
C TYR A 133 -3.86 -15.28 -6.62
N GLU A 134 -3.68 -16.47 -6.04
CA GLU A 134 -2.37 -17.08 -5.75
C GLU A 134 -1.46 -17.20 -6.98
N ASP A 135 -2.04 -17.46 -8.16
CA ASP A 135 -1.28 -17.56 -9.42
C ASP A 135 -0.78 -16.20 -9.96
N ARG A 136 -1.27 -15.11 -9.38
CA ARG A 136 -1.04 -13.73 -9.85
C ARG A 136 -0.22 -12.88 -8.90
N TYR A 137 0.25 -13.41 -7.78
CA TYR A 137 1.21 -12.71 -6.94
C TYR A 137 2.39 -13.58 -6.50
N GLU A 138 3.52 -12.94 -6.22
CA GLU A 138 4.66 -13.55 -5.53
C GLU A 138 4.80 -12.86 -4.17
N LEU A 139 4.68 -13.61 -3.08
CA LEU A 139 4.78 -13.10 -1.71
C LEU A 139 6.15 -13.41 -1.12
N HIS A 140 6.83 -12.36 -0.65
CA HIS A 140 8.14 -12.43 -0.02
C HIS A 140 8.04 -11.99 1.45
N PRO A 141 8.20 -12.92 2.42
CA PRO A 141 8.09 -12.64 3.84
C PRO A 141 9.37 -12.00 4.40
N VAL A 142 9.74 -10.83 3.87
CA VAL A 142 10.99 -10.12 4.17
C VAL A 142 10.71 -8.63 4.34
N ALA A 143 11.58 -7.94 5.06
CA ALA A 143 11.60 -6.49 5.05
C ALA A 143 12.35 -5.97 3.82
N VAL A 144 11.97 -4.80 3.33
CA VAL A 144 12.68 -4.10 2.26
C VAL A 144 13.56 -3.03 2.88
N GLY A 145 14.83 -3.00 2.51
CA GLY A 145 15.79 -2.05 3.04
C GLY A 145 16.86 -1.64 2.03
N LEU A 146 17.88 -0.97 2.55
CA LEU A 146 18.96 -0.41 1.75
C LEU A 146 20.12 -1.39 1.49
N GLU A 147 20.09 -2.55 2.12
CA GLU A 147 21.11 -3.58 1.98
C GLU A 147 20.55 -4.93 2.42
N ALA A 148 21.09 -6.02 1.87
CA ALA A 148 20.74 -7.37 2.30
C ALA A 148 21.35 -7.64 3.69
N ALA A 149 20.50 -7.91 4.67
CA ALA A 149 20.94 -8.05 6.06
C ALA A 149 19.95 -8.88 6.90
N ARG A 150 20.32 -9.13 8.16
CA ARG A 150 19.36 -9.46 9.22
C ARG A 150 19.22 -8.25 10.13
N ALA A 151 18.00 -7.92 10.51
CA ALA A 151 17.72 -6.79 11.38
C ALA A 151 16.53 -7.08 12.30
N THR A 152 16.42 -6.29 13.36
CA THR A 152 15.27 -6.34 14.26
C THR A 152 14.13 -5.53 13.65
N PHE A 153 12.97 -6.14 13.49
CA PHE A 153 11.75 -5.44 13.12
C PHE A 153 10.89 -5.19 14.35
N GLY A 154 10.71 -3.92 14.72
CA GLY A 154 9.81 -3.52 15.81
C GLY A 154 8.42 -3.20 15.28
N PHE A 155 7.37 -3.52 16.03
CA PHE A 155 5.97 -3.25 15.62
C PHE A 155 5.02 -3.06 16.81
N GLU A 156 3.95 -2.31 16.60
CA GLU A 156 2.87 -2.17 17.58
C GLU A 156 1.86 -3.32 17.51
N SER A 157 1.03 -3.48 18.54
CA SER A 157 0.19 -4.67 18.75
C SER A 157 -0.81 -5.01 17.63
N THR A 158 -1.28 -4.03 16.85
CA THR A 158 -2.19 -4.29 15.71
C THR A 158 -1.44 -4.75 14.46
N GLY A 159 -0.14 -4.42 14.38
CA GLY A 159 0.71 -4.68 13.23
C GLY A 159 0.60 -3.62 12.12
N ARG A 160 -0.10 -2.50 12.37
CA ARG A 160 -0.25 -1.40 11.39
C ARG A 160 1.03 -0.60 11.24
N TYR A 161 1.71 -0.34 12.36
CA TYR A 161 2.94 0.43 12.39
C TYR A 161 4.09 -0.47 12.84
N GLY A 162 5.14 -0.50 12.04
CA GLY A 162 6.37 -1.20 12.35
C GLY A 162 7.53 -0.65 11.54
N GLY A 163 8.72 -1.21 11.71
CA GLY A 163 9.86 -0.81 10.92
C GLY A 163 11.16 -1.44 11.40
N LEU A 164 12.19 -1.34 10.55
CA LEU A 164 13.53 -1.79 10.86
C LEU A 164 14.15 -0.97 12.00
N ASN A 165 14.80 -1.65 12.93
CA ASN A 165 15.53 -1.11 14.07
C ASN A 165 14.68 -0.20 14.99
N LYS A 166 13.37 -0.47 15.10
CA LYS A 166 12.43 0.24 15.99
C LYS A 166 12.36 -0.41 17.38
N GLU A 167 13.44 -0.31 18.15
CA GLU A 167 13.57 -0.97 19.46
C GLU A 167 12.59 -0.45 20.54
N ASN A 168 12.02 0.75 20.35
CA ASN A 168 11.08 1.36 21.30
C ASN A 168 9.63 0.85 21.16
N LEU A 169 9.36 -0.06 20.24
CA LEU A 169 8.02 -0.64 20.02
C LEU A 169 7.79 -1.85 20.93
N PRO A 170 6.52 -2.14 21.30
CA PRO A 170 6.22 -3.14 22.33
C PRO A 170 6.54 -4.58 21.91
N ASN A 171 6.63 -4.85 20.60
CA ASN A 171 6.97 -6.16 20.06
C ASN A 171 8.11 -6.03 19.05
N SER A 172 8.95 -7.06 18.95
CA SER A 172 9.98 -7.15 17.93
C SER A 172 10.30 -8.59 17.56
N PHE A 173 10.88 -8.79 16.39
CA PHE A 173 11.42 -10.07 15.94
C PHE A 173 12.54 -9.86 14.92
N ASP A 174 13.41 -10.86 14.75
CA ASP A 174 14.44 -10.82 13.71
C ASP A 174 13.84 -11.13 12.34
N VAL A 175 14.18 -10.32 11.35
CA VAL A 175 13.71 -10.49 9.97
C VAL A 175 14.88 -10.44 8.97
N GLU A 176 14.72 -11.16 7.87
CA GLU A 176 15.55 -10.96 6.67
C GLU A 176 15.19 -9.63 6.03
N VAL A 177 16.21 -8.83 5.73
CA VAL A 177 16.10 -7.61 4.94
C VAL A 177 16.66 -7.90 3.56
N ARG A 178 15.91 -7.52 2.53
CA ARG A 178 16.37 -7.55 1.14
C ARG A 178 16.61 -6.16 0.61
N ASP A 179 17.67 -6.03 -0.17
CA ASP A 179 17.99 -4.79 -0.87
C ASP A 179 16.92 -4.49 -1.94
N SER A 180 16.36 -3.28 -1.89
CA SER A 180 15.31 -2.85 -2.81
C SER A 180 15.74 -2.82 -4.28
N SER A 181 17.01 -2.49 -4.54
CA SER A 181 17.58 -2.45 -5.89
C SER A 181 17.68 -3.86 -6.46
N GLU A 182 18.20 -4.81 -5.69
CA GLU A 182 18.28 -6.22 -6.10
C GLU A 182 16.89 -6.82 -6.36
N ILE A 183 15.90 -6.46 -5.53
CA ILE A 183 14.51 -6.84 -5.75
C ILE A 183 14.01 -6.33 -7.10
N LEU A 184 14.17 -5.03 -7.37
CA LEU A 184 13.68 -4.40 -8.59
C LEU A 184 14.37 -4.98 -9.82
N ASP A 185 15.68 -5.19 -9.77
CA ASP A 185 16.43 -5.83 -10.85
C ASP A 185 15.91 -7.24 -11.12
N GLY A 186 15.66 -8.03 -10.07
CA GLY A 186 15.09 -9.37 -10.20
C GLY A 186 13.69 -9.38 -10.84
N VAL A 187 12.84 -8.41 -10.51
CA VAL A 187 11.52 -8.25 -11.15
C VAL A 187 11.68 -7.83 -12.62
N LEU A 188 12.59 -6.90 -12.89
CA LEU A 188 12.84 -6.37 -14.24
C LEU A 188 13.60 -7.34 -15.17
N LEU A 189 14.13 -8.45 -14.65
CA LEU A 189 14.57 -9.59 -15.45
C LEU A 189 13.40 -10.44 -15.95
N LYS A 190 12.30 -10.49 -15.20
CA LYS A 190 11.09 -11.26 -15.54
C LYS A 190 10.10 -10.45 -16.37
N HIS A 191 10.11 -9.12 -16.22
CA HIS A 191 9.15 -8.20 -16.84
C HIS A 191 9.86 -7.06 -17.54
N PRO A 192 9.39 -6.62 -18.73
CA PRO A 192 10.02 -5.52 -19.45
C PRO A 192 9.89 -4.16 -18.73
N ARG A 193 8.91 -4.03 -17.83
CA ARG A 193 8.63 -2.83 -17.06
C ARG A 193 7.89 -3.13 -15.76
N VAL A 194 7.98 -2.21 -14.81
CA VAL A 194 7.12 -2.14 -13.62
C VAL A 194 6.16 -0.97 -13.82
N ASN A 195 4.86 -1.22 -13.93
CA ASN A 195 3.90 -0.15 -14.17
C ASN A 195 3.73 0.71 -12.92
N ILE A 196 3.77 0.10 -11.73
CA ILE A 196 3.65 0.80 -10.45
C ILE A 196 4.64 0.20 -9.45
N LEU A 197 5.48 1.05 -8.87
CA LEU A 197 6.22 0.77 -7.65
C LEU A 197 5.52 1.48 -6.48
N LYS A 198 4.98 0.73 -5.52
CA LYS A 198 4.42 1.27 -4.27
C LYS A 198 5.46 1.12 -3.16
N ILE A 199 5.75 2.20 -2.45
CA ILE A 199 6.71 2.25 -1.34
C ILE A 199 6.03 2.84 -0.10
N ASP A 200 5.73 1.99 0.86
CA ASP A 200 5.18 2.40 2.16
C ASP A 200 5.64 1.32 3.14
N VAL A 201 6.81 1.56 3.72
CA VAL A 201 7.60 0.64 4.55
C VAL A 201 7.89 1.22 5.94
N GLU A 202 7.27 2.36 6.24
CA GLU A 202 7.24 3.08 7.51
C GLU A 202 8.64 3.55 7.96
N GLY A 203 9.22 4.49 7.18
CA GLY A 203 10.36 5.31 7.60
C GLY A 203 11.62 5.19 6.74
N LEU A 204 11.56 4.51 5.59
CA LEU A 204 12.67 4.39 4.63
C LEU A 204 12.30 4.88 3.22
N GLU A 205 11.12 5.46 3.03
CA GLU A 205 10.57 5.82 1.73
C GLU A 205 11.50 6.73 0.93
N ASP A 206 11.96 7.83 1.53
CA ASP A 206 12.85 8.78 0.86
C ASP A 206 14.19 8.15 0.48
N ALA A 207 14.79 7.38 1.40
CA ALA A 207 16.06 6.70 1.16
C ALA A 207 15.95 5.63 0.05
N LEU A 208 14.80 4.95 -0.04
CA LEU A 208 14.53 4.00 -1.12
C LEU A 208 14.34 4.69 -2.47
N LEU A 209 13.66 5.84 -2.49
CA LEU A 209 13.48 6.64 -3.70
C LEU A 209 14.82 7.19 -4.23
N GLU A 210 15.68 7.69 -3.34
CA GLU A 210 17.01 8.24 -3.69
C GLU A 210 17.96 7.19 -4.28
N ARG A 211 17.76 5.90 -3.99
CA ARG A 211 18.60 4.80 -4.50
C ARG A 211 18.18 4.25 -5.85
N LEU A 212 17.02 4.66 -6.39
CA LEU A 212 16.56 4.17 -7.69
C LEU A 212 17.55 4.56 -8.78
N THR A 213 18.04 3.58 -9.52
CA THR A 213 19.02 3.83 -10.58
C THR A 213 18.37 4.39 -11.85
N PRO A 214 19.08 5.14 -12.70
CA PRO A 214 18.56 5.57 -14.00
C PRO A 214 18.03 4.40 -14.85
N GLU A 215 18.68 3.24 -14.80
CA GLU A 215 18.28 2.03 -15.52
C GLU A 215 16.95 1.47 -15.00
N GLN A 216 16.72 1.47 -13.68
CA GLN A 216 15.44 1.08 -13.09
C GLN A 216 14.35 2.09 -13.41
N LEU A 217 14.63 3.38 -13.20
CA LEU A 217 13.72 4.49 -13.48
C LEU A 217 13.26 4.50 -14.95
N SER A 218 14.14 4.15 -15.89
CA SER A 218 13.78 4.04 -17.31
C SER A 218 12.68 3.00 -17.58
N ARG A 219 12.55 1.98 -16.72
CA ARG A 219 11.60 0.86 -16.84
C ARG A 219 10.47 0.88 -15.80
N ILE A 220 10.40 1.90 -14.96
CA ILE A 220 9.27 2.14 -14.04
C ILE A 220 8.35 3.20 -14.65
N ASP A 221 7.06 2.95 -14.76
CA ASP A 221 6.12 3.94 -15.33
C ASP A 221 5.61 4.94 -14.29
N SER A 222 5.41 4.48 -13.05
CA SER A 222 4.92 5.31 -11.94
C SER A 222 5.39 4.79 -10.58
N ILE A 223 5.56 5.71 -9.64
CA ILE A 223 5.93 5.42 -8.24
C ILE A 223 4.91 6.10 -7.32
N CYS A 224 4.44 5.38 -6.30
CA CYS A 224 3.61 5.91 -5.24
C CYS A 224 4.30 5.66 -3.89
N ALA A 225 4.70 6.72 -3.21
CA ALA A 225 5.41 6.62 -1.94
C ALA A 225 4.70 7.39 -0.82
N GLU A 226 4.62 6.81 0.38
CA GLU A 226 4.15 7.51 1.58
C GLU A 226 5.28 8.37 2.16
N THR A 227 5.42 9.58 1.63
CA THR A 227 6.44 10.55 2.07
C THR A 227 5.85 11.96 2.15
N ASP A 228 6.41 12.78 3.02
CA ASP A 228 6.00 14.17 3.21
C ASP A 228 6.34 15.05 2.01
N ALA A 229 7.63 15.16 1.69
CA ALA A 229 8.12 15.95 0.58
C ALA A 229 8.60 15.06 -0.56
N GLY A 230 9.32 13.98 -0.26
CA GLY A 230 9.95 13.10 -1.23
C GLY A 230 11.07 13.79 -2.05
N PRO A 231 12.09 13.04 -2.50
CA PRO A 231 13.10 13.58 -3.41
C PRO A 231 12.48 13.88 -4.79
N ALA A 232 13.09 14.81 -5.52
CA ALA A 232 12.83 14.92 -6.96
C ALA A 232 13.47 13.73 -7.69
N ILE A 233 12.77 13.19 -8.68
CA ILE A 233 13.23 12.03 -9.46
C ILE A 233 13.28 12.42 -10.93
N ASP A 234 14.47 12.28 -11.52
CA ASP A 234 14.70 12.66 -12.92
C ASP A 234 13.79 11.89 -13.87
N GLY A 235 13.16 12.62 -14.79
CA GLY A 235 12.21 12.06 -15.76
C GLY A 235 10.81 11.80 -15.21
N PHE A 236 10.53 12.15 -13.95
CA PHE A 236 9.20 12.02 -13.36
C PHE A 236 8.63 13.37 -12.93
N ARG A 237 7.35 13.58 -13.24
CA ARG A 237 6.56 14.64 -12.63
C ARG A 237 6.06 14.17 -11.27
N GLN A 238 6.42 14.91 -10.22
CA GLN A 238 5.90 14.69 -8.89
C GLN A 238 4.57 15.42 -8.68
N THR A 239 3.60 14.74 -8.07
CA THR A 239 2.36 15.33 -7.57
C THR A 239 2.06 14.82 -6.17
N ARG A 240 1.52 15.67 -5.30
CA ARG A 240 1.07 15.27 -3.97
C ARG A 240 -0.43 14.98 -3.98
N TYR A 241 -0.82 13.83 -3.45
CA TYR A 241 -2.22 13.45 -3.29
C TYR A 241 -2.45 12.85 -1.91
N GLY A 242 -2.91 13.69 -0.97
CA GLY A 242 -2.99 13.30 0.44
C GLY A 242 -1.58 13.11 1.02
N ALA A 243 -1.37 11.96 1.68
CA ALA A 243 -0.07 11.55 2.23
C ALA A 243 0.86 10.89 1.20
N ILE A 244 0.39 10.66 -0.03
CA ILE A 244 1.17 9.96 -1.05
C ILE A 244 1.80 10.96 -2.02
N ALA A 245 3.12 10.86 -2.19
CA ALA A 245 3.84 11.42 -3.31
C ALA A 245 3.72 10.47 -4.51
N ARG A 246 3.23 10.99 -5.63
CA ARG A 246 3.12 10.25 -6.89
C ARG A 246 4.09 10.80 -7.90
N TYR A 247 4.87 9.91 -8.48
CA TYR A 247 5.80 10.17 -9.56
C TYR A 247 5.27 9.48 -10.79
N SER A 248 5.06 10.23 -11.88
CA SER A 248 4.65 9.67 -13.17
C SER A 248 5.43 10.30 -14.31
N LYS A 249 5.70 9.52 -15.35
CA LYS A 249 6.24 10.02 -16.64
C LYS A 249 5.20 10.81 -17.43
#